data_AF-A0A0Q0TWX8-F1
#
_entry.id   AF-A0A0Q0TWX8-F1
#
_cell.length_a   1.000
_cell.length_b   1.000
_cell.length_c   1.000
_cell.angle_alpha   90.00
_cell.angle_beta   90.00
_cell.angle_gamma   90.00
#
_symmetry.space_group_name_H-M   'P 1'
#
loop_
_entity.id
_entity.type
_entity.pdbx_description
1 polymer ?
#
loop_
_entity_poly.entity_id
_entity_poly.type
_entity_poly.pdbx_seq_one_letter_code
_entity_poly.pdbx_strand_id
1 'polypeptide(L)'
;MSYALTIVKKARGMAPVGAQELLGCRYKQVQRRRYPETPPTEASRHRARRRHTALAAVRELLPVDRAIGDPRGRRFSRVQVDTTQKDADLDTLEALAQGVTLIEGAVFGGIYEGVHWHAEVDLLALLPSGTYLPVVVTNHRVGRAKQGASTPVISTARLGLSEPHPEEYALKHHSSDSFRLALAARALEEYGVGDGRGAIIGQDRRRAFLTPTQNFQRAVNTALLSPVPQAPRRLKECADCRFWQYCRPELVAADDLSLFLPGDRAQRFRQRGIHTVTGLAQAGLGEASALARAWQQGISVLRREVVQPPARADIEVDIDVEAYLDQGTYLWGTYDGRDYRPFVTWEGLGGEAEARNFAEFWRWLMDTRAQAHATGRSFRAYCYASHGENHWLRASARRLPGGPTEEEVSAFIRSEEWVDVFDSVKASLAGPMGLGLKVVAPQAGFQWRDEGFDGEESVNAYRVAVEVDTGDSEEARRVLLRYNADDCVATAAVRNWLSDGAPGAPALGAS
;
A
#
# COMPACT_ATOMS: atom_id res chain seq x y z
N MET A 1 -63.19 -3.17 -10.73
CA MET A 1 -62.10 -4.10 -11.09
C MET A 1 -60.78 -3.40 -10.81
N SER A 2 -60.20 -3.66 -9.64
CA SER A 2 -58.94 -3.06 -9.19
C SER A 2 -57.80 -3.97 -9.59
N TYR A 3 -56.95 -3.53 -10.52
CA TYR A 3 -55.73 -4.26 -10.87
C TYR A 3 -54.71 -4.07 -9.73
N ALA A 4 -54.53 -5.11 -8.93
CA ALA A 4 -53.46 -5.19 -7.96
C ALA A 4 -52.12 -5.32 -8.70
N LEU A 5 -51.30 -4.26 -8.64
CA LEU A 5 -49.89 -4.31 -8.98
C LEU A 5 -49.17 -5.24 -8.00
N THR A 6 -48.99 -6.48 -8.40
CA THR A 6 -48.12 -7.43 -7.71
C THR A 6 -46.69 -6.89 -7.78
N ILE A 7 -46.23 -6.26 -6.70
CA ILE A 7 -44.82 -5.97 -6.48
C ILE A 7 -44.12 -7.33 -6.38
N VAL A 8 -43.53 -7.76 -7.50
CA VAL A 8 -42.58 -8.88 -7.49
C VAL A 8 -41.38 -8.40 -6.69
N LYS A 9 -41.34 -8.70 -5.39
CA LYS A 9 -40.11 -8.66 -4.61
C LYS A 9 -39.12 -9.59 -5.31
N LYS A 10 -38.18 -9.01 -6.06
CA LYS A 10 -37.05 -9.74 -6.63
C LYS A 10 -36.41 -10.51 -5.49
N ALA A 11 -36.28 -11.83 -5.64
CA ALA A 11 -35.56 -12.66 -4.67
C ALA A 11 -34.23 -11.97 -4.35
N ARG A 12 -33.80 -11.99 -3.07
CA ARG A 12 -32.50 -11.47 -2.63
C ARG A 12 -31.38 -12.26 -3.32
N GLY A 13 -31.12 -11.94 -4.59
CA GLY A 13 -30.10 -12.53 -5.42
C GLY A 13 -28.72 -12.21 -4.84
N MET A 14 -27.74 -13.00 -5.26
CA MET A 14 -26.36 -12.74 -4.90
C MET A 14 -25.97 -11.35 -5.39
N ALA A 15 -25.53 -10.46 -4.49
CA ALA A 15 -24.94 -9.19 -4.90
C ALA A 15 -23.81 -9.46 -5.91
N PRO A 16 -23.71 -8.69 -7.00
CA PRO A 16 -22.70 -8.90 -8.02
C PRO A 16 -21.30 -8.82 -7.42
N VAL A 17 -20.37 -9.59 -7.99
CA VAL A 17 -18.97 -9.62 -7.54
C VAL A 17 -18.23 -8.43 -8.13
N GLY A 18 -17.67 -7.57 -7.27
CA GLY A 18 -16.82 -6.45 -7.67
C GLY A 18 -15.34 -6.80 -7.63
N ALA A 19 -14.50 -5.91 -8.17
CA ALA A 19 -13.05 -6.11 -8.22
C ALA A 19 -12.40 -6.29 -6.84
N GLN A 20 -12.94 -5.65 -5.79
CA GLN A 20 -12.45 -5.83 -4.43
C GLN A 20 -12.69 -7.25 -3.90
N GLU A 21 -13.83 -7.86 -4.25
CA GLU A 21 -14.16 -9.23 -3.83
C GLU A 21 -13.46 -10.30 -4.67
N LEU A 22 -12.98 -9.95 -5.87
CA LEU A 22 -12.18 -10.85 -6.70
C LEU A 22 -10.75 -11.06 -6.18
N LEU A 23 -10.19 -10.08 -5.47
CA LEU A 23 -8.80 -10.10 -4.99
C LEU A 23 -8.67 -10.15 -3.46
N GLY A 24 -9.72 -9.72 -2.74
CA GLY A 24 -9.77 -9.72 -1.29
C GLY A 24 -10.55 -10.90 -0.70
N CYS A 25 -11.07 -10.72 0.51
CA CYS A 25 -11.90 -11.72 1.18
C CYS A 25 -13.27 -11.82 0.52
N ARG A 26 -13.51 -12.87 -0.29
CA ARG A 26 -14.84 -13.13 -0.86
C ARG A 26 -15.90 -13.44 0.22
N TYR A 27 -15.49 -13.93 1.38
CA TYR A 27 -16.37 -14.12 2.54
C TYR A 27 -16.95 -12.80 3.09
N LYS A 28 -16.33 -11.66 2.77
CA LYS A 28 -16.86 -10.32 3.08
C LYS A 28 -18.26 -10.12 2.49
N GLN A 29 -18.59 -10.74 1.35
CA GLN A 29 -19.94 -10.71 0.79
C GLN A 29 -20.97 -11.43 1.67
N VAL A 30 -20.58 -12.56 2.26
CA VAL A 30 -21.43 -13.30 3.22
C VAL A 30 -21.66 -12.42 4.44
N GLN A 31 -20.59 -11.82 4.98
CA GLN A 31 -20.69 -10.96 6.15
C GLN A 31 -21.48 -9.67 5.91
N ARG A 32 -21.40 -9.05 4.71
CA ARG A 32 -22.26 -7.90 4.35
C ARG A 32 -23.75 -8.24 4.40
N ARG A 33 -24.14 -9.48 4.07
CA ARG A 33 -25.54 -9.92 4.14
C ARG A 33 -25.97 -10.25 5.56
N ARG A 34 -25.09 -10.88 6.35
CA ARG A 34 -25.36 -11.22 7.75
C ARG A 34 -25.42 -9.98 8.64
N TYR A 35 -24.54 -9.02 8.39
CA TYR A 35 -24.35 -7.82 9.20
C TYR A 35 -24.31 -6.55 8.32
N PRO A 36 -25.42 -6.16 7.70
CA PRO A 36 -25.46 -4.99 6.81
C PRO A 36 -25.11 -3.68 7.53
N GLU A 37 -25.53 -3.56 8.79
CA GLU A 37 -25.37 -2.35 9.62
C GLU A 37 -23.95 -2.13 10.16
N THR A 38 -23.00 -3.07 9.96
CA THR A 38 -21.63 -2.89 10.45
C THR A 38 -20.97 -1.71 9.73
N PRO A 39 -20.56 -0.63 10.43
CA PRO A 39 -20.03 0.56 9.78
C PRO A 39 -18.61 0.33 9.25
N PRO A 40 -18.15 1.08 8.22
CA PRO A 40 -16.75 1.08 7.81
C PRO A 40 -15.81 1.47 8.96
N THR A 41 -14.65 0.82 9.03
CA THR A 41 -13.58 1.18 9.97
C THR A 41 -12.99 2.54 9.64
N GLU A 42 -12.34 3.17 10.62
CA GLU A 42 -11.67 4.45 10.42
C GLU A 42 -10.59 4.39 9.33
N ALA A 43 -9.73 3.36 9.34
CA ALA A 43 -8.76 3.12 8.27
C ALA A 43 -9.43 3.03 6.88
N SER A 44 -10.60 2.40 6.78
CA SER A 44 -11.37 2.38 5.53
C SER A 44 -11.88 3.76 5.12
N ARG A 45 -12.26 4.62 6.07
CA ARG A 45 -12.68 6.00 5.80
C ARG A 45 -11.49 6.86 5.36
N HIS A 46 -10.33 6.70 6.00
CA HIS A 46 -9.07 7.35 5.59
C HIS A 46 -8.68 6.95 4.16
N ARG A 47 -8.70 5.66 3.83
CA ARG A 47 -8.47 5.17 2.45
C ARG A 47 -9.44 5.79 1.44
N ALA A 48 -10.72 5.90 1.79
CA ALA A 48 -11.72 6.54 0.95
C ALA A 48 -11.44 8.05 0.75
N ARG A 49 -11.06 8.79 1.80
CA ARG A 49 -10.64 10.20 1.72
C ARG A 49 -9.41 10.39 0.83
N ARG A 50 -8.40 9.54 0.96
CA ARG A 50 -7.20 9.58 0.09
C ARG A 50 -7.54 9.30 -1.37
N ARG A 51 -8.46 8.38 -1.66
CA ARG A 51 -8.96 8.16 -3.03
C ARG A 51 -9.73 9.37 -3.54
N HIS A 52 -10.61 9.95 -2.74
CA HIS A 52 -11.37 11.14 -3.11
C HIS A 52 -10.45 12.33 -3.46
N THR A 53 -9.43 12.58 -2.63
CA THR A 53 -8.42 13.63 -2.87
C THR A 53 -7.63 13.37 -4.15
N ALA A 54 -7.23 12.13 -4.41
CA ALA A 54 -6.55 11.75 -5.65
C ALA A 54 -7.41 11.98 -6.89
N LEU A 55 -8.70 11.63 -6.82
CA LEU A 55 -9.65 11.87 -7.89
C LEU A 55 -9.87 13.37 -8.12
N ALA A 56 -10.01 14.17 -7.07
CA ALA A 56 -10.15 15.63 -7.16
C ALA A 56 -8.92 16.27 -7.86
N ALA A 57 -7.70 15.88 -7.47
CA ALA A 57 -6.48 16.37 -8.10
C ALA A 57 -6.36 15.96 -9.58
N VAL A 58 -6.82 14.76 -9.96
CA VAL A 58 -6.90 14.37 -11.38
C VAL A 58 -7.97 15.19 -12.11
N ARG A 59 -9.13 15.41 -11.48
CA ARG A 59 -10.27 16.14 -12.04
C ARG A 59 -9.92 17.58 -12.41
N GLU A 60 -9.08 18.24 -11.63
CA GLU A 60 -8.53 19.58 -11.92
C GLU A 60 -7.61 19.60 -13.15
N LEU A 61 -6.94 18.48 -13.44
CA LEU A 61 -6.06 18.36 -14.60
C LEU A 61 -6.80 17.93 -15.87
N LEU A 62 -7.98 17.32 -15.76
CA LEU A 62 -8.75 16.85 -16.91
C LEU A 62 -9.20 18.02 -17.80
N PRO A 63 -9.25 17.83 -19.14
CA PRO A 63 -9.73 18.87 -20.03
C PRO A 63 -11.17 19.27 -19.71
N VAL A 64 -11.45 20.56 -19.91
CA VAL A 64 -12.79 21.17 -19.74
C VAL A 64 -13.39 21.62 -21.07
N ASP A 65 -12.57 21.72 -22.11
CA ASP A 65 -12.93 22.05 -23.48
C ASP A 65 -11.92 21.39 -24.43
N ARG A 66 -12.15 21.51 -25.74
CA ARG A 66 -11.20 21.14 -26.79
C ARG A 66 -9.84 21.84 -26.58
N ALA A 67 -8.77 21.21 -27.04
CA ALA A 67 -7.44 21.78 -26.96
C ALA A 67 -7.24 22.89 -28.01
N ILE A 68 -6.38 23.86 -27.71
CA ILE A 68 -5.90 24.83 -28.70
C ILE A 68 -5.21 24.05 -29.84
N GLY A 69 -5.70 24.24 -31.07
CA GLY A 69 -5.25 23.52 -32.25
C GLY A 69 -6.13 22.35 -32.67
N ASP A 70 -7.12 21.95 -31.87
CA ASP A 70 -8.13 20.98 -32.31
C ASP A 70 -9.02 21.56 -33.44
N PRO A 71 -9.51 20.72 -34.37
CA PRO A 71 -10.42 21.16 -35.43
C PRO A 71 -11.64 21.90 -34.87
N ARG A 72 -12.08 22.98 -35.53
CA ARG A 72 -13.23 23.80 -35.08
C ARG A 72 -14.54 23.00 -34.91
N GLY A 73 -14.68 21.87 -35.62
CA GLY A 73 -15.83 20.97 -35.53
C GLY A 73 -15.71 19.85 -34.49
N ARG A 74 -14.58 19.72 -33.78
CA ARG A 74 -14.41 18.73 -32.72
C ARG A 74 -15.34 19.06 -31.56
N ARG A 75 -16.27 18.17 -31.28
CA ARG A 75 -17.15 18.27 -30.11
C ARG A 75 -16.40 17.76 -28.89
N PHE A 76 -16.52 18.47 -27.78
CA PHE A 76 -16.05 18.03 -26.47
C PHE A 76 -17.23 18.07 -25.51
N SER A 77 -17.41 16.99 -24.76
CA SER A 77 -18.39 16.92 -23.68
C SER A 77 -17.84 16.10 -22.52
N ARG A 78 -18.22 16.50 -21.32
CA ARG A 78 -17.82 15.87 -20.07
C ARG A 78 -19.04 15.73 -19.17
N VAL A 79 -19.28 14.52 -18.66
CA VAL A 79 -20.40 14.21 -17.78
C VAL A 79 -19.92 13.46 -16.55
N GLN A 80 -20.67 13.58 -15.46
CA GLN A 80 -20.44 12.85 -14.21
C GLN A 80 -21.64 11.93 -13.99
N VAL A 81 -21.38 10.64 -13.86
CA VAL A 81 -22.36 9.65 -13.41
C VAL A 81 -22.35 9.60 -11.88
N ASP A 82 -23.53 9.58 -11.28
CA ASP A 82 -23.72 9.37 -9.84
C ASP A 82 -23.79 7.86 -9.55
N THR A 83 -22.65 7.28 -9.19
CA THR A 83 -22.51 5.83 -8.95
C THR A 83 -23.35 5.32 -7.77
N THR A 84 -23.93 6.20 -6.96
CA THR A 84 -24.79 5.79 -5.83
C THR A 84 -26.22 5.47 -6.28
N GLN A 85 -26.60 5.89 -7.48
CA GLN A 85 -27.93 5.63 -8.02
C GLN A 85 -28.04 4.20 -8.54
N LYS A 86 -29.26 3.68 -8.47
CA LYS A 86 -29.54 2.29 -8.86
C LYS A 86 -29.34 2.04 -10.35
N ASP A 87 -29.55 3.07 -11.17
CA ASP A 87 -29.55 3.01 -12.62
C ASP A 87 -28.27 3.62 -13.23
N ALA A 88 -27.20 3.78 -12.43
CA ALA A 88 -25.93 4.37 -12.86
C ALA A 88 -25.25 3.61 -14.02
N ASP A 89 -25.54 2.32 -14.19
CA ASP A 89 -25.12 1.53 -15.34
C ASP A 89 -25.85 1.98 -16.62
N LEU A 90 -27.14 2.29 -16.54
CA LEU A 90 -27.90 2.86 -17.66
C LEU A 90 -27.42 4.26 -18.02
N ASP A 91 -27.15 5.12 -17.03
CA ASP A 91 -26.59 6.46 -17.26
C ASP A 91 -25.23 6.37 -17.99
N THR A 92 -24.42 5.37 -17.63
CA THR A 92 -23.16 5.09 -18.31
C THR A 92 -23.39 4.70 -19.77
N LEU A 93 -24.35 3.82 -20.05
CA LEU A 93 -24.70 3.41 -21.41
C LEU A 93 -25.25 4.57 -22.25
N GLU A 94 -26.06 5.45 -21.68
CA GLU A 94 -26.57 6.64 -22.37
C GLU A 94 -25.42 7.59 -22.75
N ALA A 95 -24.50 7.86 -21.82
CA ALA A 95 -23.33 8.69 -22.09
C ALA A 95 -22.42 8.08 -23.18
N LEU A 96 -22.24 6.76 -23.18
CA LEU A 96 -21.53 6.04 -24.24
C LEU A 96 -22.20 6.24 -25.61
N ALA A 97 -23.52 6.05 -25.69
CA ALA A 97 -24.30 6.21 -26.91
C ALA A 97 -24.31 7.64 -27.46
N GLN A 98 -24.22 8.65 -26.59
CA GLN A 98 -24.09 10.05 -26.97
C GLN A 98 -22.68 10.43 -27.48
N GLY A 99 -21.69 9.54 -27.34
CA GLY A 99 -20.31 9.82 -27.73
C GLY A 99 -19.65 10.86 -26.82
N VAL A 100 -19.95 10.84 -25.51
CA VAL A 100 -19.39 11.77 -24.55
C VAL A 100 -17.87 11.63 -24.48
N THR A 101 -17.13 12.74 -24.55
CA THR A 101 -15.66 12.68 -24.60
C THR A 101 -15.05 12.16 -23.30
N LEU A 102 -15.53 12.63 -22.15
CA LEU A 102 -15.11 12.18 -20.82
C LEU A 102 -16.32 11.84 -19.93
N ILE A 103 -16.35 10.63 -19.39
CA ILE A 103 -17.39 10.17 -18.46
C ILE A 103 -16.71 9.91 -17.12
N GLU A 104 -17.05 10.68 -16.10
CA GLU A 104 -16.55 10.48 -14.73
C GLU A 104 -17.49 9.53 -13.97
N GLY A 105 -16.93 8.50 -13.32
CA GLY A 105 -17.68 7.57 -12.47
C GLY A 105 -18.53 6.54 -13.24
N ALA A 106 -18.01 5.94 -14.30
CA ALA A 106 -18.76 4.97 -15.09
C ALA A 106 -18.95 3.62 -14.35
N VAL A 107 -20.11 3.00 -14.58
CA VAL A 107 -20.54 1.75 -13.95
C VAL A 107 -20.87 0.72 -15.03
N PHE A 108 -20.34 -0.49 -14.85
CA PHE A 108 -20.61 -1.64 -15.71
C PHE A 108 -21.14 -2.82 -14.91
N GLY A 109 -22.02 -3.59 -15.54
CA GLY A 109 -22.50 -4.87 -15.04
C GLY A 109 -22.50 -5.91 -16.16
N GLY A 110 -22.31 -7.17 -15.79
CA GLY A 110 -22.35 -8.27 -16.74
C GLY A 110 -22.52 -9.63 -16.08
N ILE A 111 -22.57 -10.67 -16.91
CA ILE A 111 -22.70 -12.06 -16.48
C ILE A 111 -21.61 -12.88 -17.16
N TYR A 112 -20.83 -13.64 -16.38
CA TYR A 112 -19.85 -14.58 -16.89
C TYR A 112 -20.11 -15.96 -16.30
N GLU A 113 -20.48 -16.92 -17.15
CA GLU A 113 -20.82 -18.31 -16.76
C GLU A 113 -21.79 -18.39 -15.55
N GLY A 114 -22.83 -17.53 -15.56
CA GLY A 114 -23.84 -17.46 -14.50
C GLY A 114 -23.43 -16.62 -13.27
N VAL A 115 -22.20 -16.10 -13.22
CA VAL A 115 -21.74 -15.19 -12.16
C VAL A 115 -21.98 -13.74 -12.59
N HIS A 116 -22.84 -13.04 -11.86
CA HIS A 116 -23.04 -11.60 -12.02
C HIS A 116 -21.83 -10.84 -11.47
N TRP A 117 -21.30 -9.92 -12.27
CA TRP A 117 -20.20 -9.05 -11.88
C TRP A 117 -20.58 -7.58 -12.08
N HIS A 118 -19.89 -6.72 -11.34
CA HIS A 118 -20.06 -5.27 -11.38
C HIS A 118 -18.67 -4.61 -11.35
N ALA A 119 -18.48 -3.52 -12.10
CA ALA A 119 -17.26 -2.73 -12.06
C ALA A 119 -17.54 -1.24 -12.14
N GLU A 120 -17.02 -0.48 -11.17
CA GLU A 120 -16.93 0.97 -11.25
C GLU A 120 -15.53 1.35 -11.75
N VAL A 121 -15.47 2.24 -12.74
CA VAL A 121 -14.24 2.83 -13.25
C VAL A 121 -14.26 4.34 -13.03
N ASP A 122 -13.09 4.91 -12.73
CA ASP A 122 -13.01 6.30 -12.30
C ASP A 122 -13.32 7.27 -13.46
N LEU A 123 -12.81 6.97 -14.66
CA LEU A 123 -13.11 7.72 -15.88
C LEU A 123 -13.24 6.79 -17.10
N LEU A 124 -14.02 7.21 -18.10
CA LEU A 124 -13.91 6.74 -19.48
C LEU A 124 -13.51 7.91 -20.37
N ALA A 125 -12.64 7.65 -21.34
CA ALA A 125 -12.21 8.65 -22.31
C ALA A 125 -12.42 8.14 -23.74
N LEU A 126 -13.21 8.86 -24.53
CA LEU A 126 -13.35 8.59 -25.96
C LEU A 126 -12.09 9.09 -26.69
N LEU A 127 -11.30 8.16 -27.21
CA LEU A 127 -10.08 8.47 -27.95
C LEU A 127 -10.40 8.97 -29.37
N PRO A 128 -9.47 9.71 -30.02
CA PRO A 128 -9.64 10.12 -31.41
C PRO A 128 -9.86 8.95 -32.38
N SER A 129 -9.36 7.76 -32.05
CA SER A 129 -9.63 6.49 -32.74
C SER A 129 -11.10 6.06 -32.75
N GLY A 130 -11.97 6.69 -31.96
CA GLY A 130 -13.39 6.35 -31.84
C GLY A 130 -13.71 5.27 -30.81
N THR A 131 -12.72 4.88 -29.98
CA THR A 131 -12.88 3.86 -28.94
C THR A 131 -12.78 4.48 -27.55
N TYR A 132 -13.52 3.94 -26.58
CA TYR A 132 -13.44 4.32 -25.19
C TYR A 132 -12.32 3.59 -24.47
N LEU A 133 -11.55 4.37 -23.71
CA LEU A 133 -10.47 3.92 -22.83
C LEU A 133 -10.94 4.03 -21.37
N PRO A 134 -11.05 2.91 -20.63
CA PRO A 134 -11.31 2.93 -19.19
C PRO A 134 -10.06 3.35 -18.43
N VAL A 135 -10.22 4.25 -17.45
CA VAL A 135 -9.11 4.84 -16.69
C VAL A 135 -9.36 4.70 -15.19
N VAL A 136 -8.41 4.12 -14.47
CA VAL A 136 -8.42 4.00 -13.00
C VAL A 136 -7.45 4.99 -12.37
N VAL A 137 -7.87 5.66 -11.30
CA VAL A 137 -7.04 6.57 -10.51
C VAL A 137 -6.66 5.89 -9.19
N THR A 138 -5.37 5.85 -8.90
CA THR A 138 -4.82 5.13 -7.74
C THR A 138 -3.76 5.94 -7.00
N ASN A 139 -3.58 5.67 -5.71
CA ASN A 139 -2.51 6.26 -4.89
C ASN A 139 -1.19 5.47 -4.98
N HIS A 140 -1.16 4.41 -5.78
CA HIS A 140 0.05 3.64 -6.03
C HIS A 140 0.94 4.29 -7.09
N ARG A 141 2.25 4.02 -7.02
CA ARG A 141 3.17 4.25 -8.15
C ARG A 141 2.87 3.24 -9.25
N VAL A 142 2.61 3.73 -10.46
CA VAL A 142 2.23 2.92 -11.64
C VAL A 142 3.24 2.99 -12.78
N GLY A 143 4.18 3.94 -12.75
CA GLY A 143 5.24 4.09 -13.72
C GLY A 143 6.55 4.46 -13.03
N ARG A 144 7.67 3.95 -13.54
CA ARG A 144 9.03 4.33 -13.13
C ARG A 144 9.84 4.67 -14.37
N ALA A 145 10.46 5.85 -14.39
CA ALA A 145 11.36 6.23 -15.48
C ALA A 145 12.44 5.16 -15.66
N LYS A 146 12.62 4.70 -16.89
CA LYS A 146 13.56 3.65 -17.27
C LYS A 146 13.99 3.86 -18.72
N GLN A 147 15.26 4.20 -18.92
CA GLN A 147 15.84 4.37 -20.24
C GLN A 147 15.63 3.14 -21.11
N GLY A 148 15.25 3.35 -22.38
CA GLY A 148 14.96 2.28 -23.33
C GLY A 148 13.64 1.53 -23.10
N ALA A 149 12.86 1.89 -22.07
CA ALA A 149 11.47 1.44 -21.99
C ALA A 149 10.59 2.24 -22.97
N SER A 150 9.47 1.68 -23.36
CA SER A 150 8.49 2.37 -24.21
C SER A 150 7.10 2.00 -23.77
N THR A 151 6.49 2.87 -22.99
CA THR A 151 5.13 2.70 -22.48
C THR A 151 4.22 3.73 -23.14
N PRO A 152 3.06 3.34 -23.70
CA PRO A 152 2.11 4.31 -24.21
C PRO A 152 1.49 5.12 -23.07
N VAL A 153 1.54 6.45 -23.19
CA VAL A 153 1.08 7.41 -22.19
C VAL A 153 0.18 8.44 -22.86
N ILE A 154 -0.83 8.90 -22.14
CA ILE A 154 -1.59 10.11 -22.47
C ILE A 154 -1.40 11.10 -21.32
N SER A 155 -1.11 12.36 -21.63
CA SER A 155 -1.15 13.41 -20.61
C SER A 155 -2.58 13.51 -20.06
N THR A 156 -2.76 13.54 -18.74
CA THR A 156 -4.09 13.67 -18.11
C THR A 156 -4.86 14.89 -18.65
N ALA A 157 -4.16 15.99 -18.93
CA ALA A 157 -4.74 17.20 -19.52
C ALA A 157 -5.16 17.07 -20.99
N ARG A 158 -4.82 15.97 -21.64
CA ARG A 158 -5.17 15.64 -23.03
C ARG A 158 -5.96 14.34 -23.13
N LEU A 159 -6.49 13.82 -22.03
CA LEU A 159 -7.27 12.60 -22.00
C LEU A 159 -8.54 12.76 -22.86
N GLY A 160 -8.77 11.83 -23.79
CA GLY A 160 -9.83 11.92 -24.81
C GLY A 160 -9.57 12.93 -25.95
N LEU A 161 -8.51 13.74 -25.84
CA LEU A 161 -8.13 14.73 -26.84
C LEU A 161 -6.95 14.30 -27.71
N SER A 162 -6.15 13.33 -27.29
CA SER A 162 -4.94 12.90 -28.02
C SER A 162 -4.78 11.39 -28.03
N GLU A 163 -4.13 10.91 -29.08
CA GLU A 163 -3.65 9.53 -29.15
C GLU A 163 -2.49 9.32 -28.14
N PRO A 164 -2.31 8.09 -27.64
CA PRO A 164 -1.20 7.77 -26.76
C PRO A 164 0.14 7.89 -27.49
N HIS A 165 1.14 8.44 -26.81
CA HIS A 165 2.52 8.52 -27.30
C HIS A 165 3.46 7.70 -26.39
N PRO A 166 4.57 7.16 -26.91
CA PRO A 166 5.52 6.41 -26.08
C PRO A 166 6.32 7.35 -25.17
N GLU A 167 6.48 6.95 -23.90
CA GLU A 167 7.44 7.55 -22.97
C GLU A 167 8.34 6.47 -22.33
N GLU A 168 9.55 6.87 -21.90
CA GLU A 168 10.56 5.99 -21.29
C GLU A 168 10.24 5.61 -19.83
N TYR A 169 9.14 4.90 -19.65
CA TYR A 169 8.69 4.38 -18.36
C TYR A 169 8.52 2.87 -18.40
N ALA A 170 8.83 2.21 -17.30
CA ALA A 170 8.39 0.85 -17.01
C ALA A 170 7.10 0.89 -16.17
N LEU A 171 6.07 0.17 -16.62
CA LEU A 171 4.82 0.02 -15.90
C LEU A 171 4.98 -0.84 -14.65
N LYS A 172 4.25 -0.47 -13.60
CA LYS A 172 4.03 -1.28 -12.39
C LYS A 172 2.55 -1.51 -12.22
N HIS A 173 2.16 -2.78 -12.21
CA HIS A 173 0.76 -3.17 -12.04
C HIS A 173 0.47 -3.48 -10.57
N HIS A 174 -0.73 -3.07 -10.14
CA HIS A 174 -1.33 -3.49 -8.87
C HIS A 174 -2.60 -4.25 -9.20
N SER A 175 -2.76 -5.44 -8.60
CA SER A 175 -3.81 -6.38 -9.02
C SER A 175 -5.21 -5.76 -8.96
N SER A 176 -5.51 -4.95 -7.94
CA SER A 176 -6.80 -4.28 -7.78
C SER A 176 -7.13 -3.35 -8.94
N ASP A 177 -6.15 -2.58 -9.39
CA ASP A 177 -6.29 -1.63 -10.48
C ASP A 177 -6.45 -2.39 -11.82
N SER A 178 -5.64 -3.43 -12.03
CA SER A 178 -5.71 -4.31 -13.21
C SER A 178 -7.05 -5.03 -13.35
N PHE A 179 -7.65 -5.51 -12.26
CA PHE A 179 -8.95 -6.22 -12.31
C PHE A 179 -10.11 -5.27 -12.60
N ARG A 180 -10.11 -4.07 -12.02
CA ARG A 180 -11.09 -3.02 -12.35
C ARG A 180 -11.04 -2.68 -13.82
N LEU A 181 -9.82 -2.44 -14.36
CA LEU A 181 -9.63 -2.15 -15.77
C LEU A 181 -10.06 -3.30 -16.68
N ALA A 182 -9.73 -4.54 -16.34
CA ALA A 182 -10.08 -5.69 -17.15
C ALA A 182 -11.59 -5.94 -17.25
N LEU A 183 -12.33 -5.74 -16.16
CA LEU A 183 -13.80 -5.82 -16.20
C LEU A 183 -14.42 -4.67 -17.03
N ALA A 184 -13.92 -3.45 -16.87
CA ALA A 184 -14.40 -2.30 -17.64
C ALA A 184 -14.10 -2.44 -19.13
N ALA A 185 -12.86 -2.83 -19.49
CA ALA A 185 -12.47 -3.05 -20.88
C ALA A 185 -13.29 -4.18 -21.52
N ARG A 186 -13.59 -5.24 -20.78
CA ARG A 186 -14.48 -6.32 -21.25
C ARG A 186 -15.88 -5.81 -21.60
N ALA A 187 -16.51 -5.00 -20.73
CA ALA A 187 -17.81 -4.41 -21.05
C ALA A 187 -17.75 -3.56 -22.32
N LEU A 188 -16.72 -2.72 -22.46
CA LEU A 188 -16.56 -1.87 -23.63
C LEU A 188 -16.33 -2.68 -24.92
N GLU A 189 -15.57 -3.78 -24.85
CA GLU A 189 -15.42 -4.74 -25.97
C GLU A 189 -16.75 -5.41 -26.33
N GLU A 190 -17.53 -5.87 -25.35
CA GLU A 190 -18.86 -6.47 -25.56
C GLU A 190 -19.85 -5.48 -26.20
N TYR A 191 -19.75 -4.19 -25.87
CA TYR A 191 -20.54 -3.13 -26.49
C TYR A 191 -19.99 -2.67 -27.85
N GLY A 192 -18.83 -3.18 -28.30
CA GLY A 192 -18.21 -2.82 -29.56
C GLY A 192 -17.61 -1.41 -29.60
N VAL A 193 -17.36 -0.81 -28.43
CA VAL A 193 -16.83 0.57 -28.32
C VAL A 193 -15.47 0.64 -27.62
N GLY A 194 -14.89 -0.49 -27.21
CA GLY A 194 -13.56 -0.59 -26.60
C GLY A 194 -12.50 -1.15 -27.55
N ASP A 195 -11.23 -0.94 -27.22
CA ASP A 195 -10.07 -1.47 -27.96
C ASP A 195 -9.20 -2.47 -27.15
N GLY A 196 -9.72 -2.90 -26.00
CA GLY A 196 -9.06 -3.84 -25.09
C GLY A 196 -7.92 -3.28 -24.25
N ARG A 197 -7.63 -1.97 -24.35
CA ARG A 197 -6.69 -1.28 -23.48
C ARG A 197 -7.41 -0.64 -22.29
N GLY A 198 -6.65 -0.37 -21.24
CA GLY A 198 -7.07 0.45 -20.11
C GLY A 198 -5.92 1.34 -19.68
N ALA A 199 -6.21 2.38 -18.90
CA ALA A 199 -5.18 3.30 -18.40
C ALA A 199 -5.21 3.45 -16.88
N ILE A 200 -4.05 3.71 -16.30
CA ILE A 200 -3.92 3.96 -14.86
C ILE A 200 -3.25 5.31 -14.65
N ILE A 201 -3.87 6.17 -13.85
CA ILE A 201 -3.27 7.40 -13.31
C ILE A 201 -2.86 7.11 -11.87
N GLY A 202 -1.55 6.98 -11.65
CA GLY A 202 -0.98 6.75 -10.32
C GLY A 202 -0.70 8.04 -9.57
N GLN A 203 0.31 8.04 -8.71
CA GLN A 203 0.74 9.23 -7.95
C GLN A 203 1.17 10.40 -8.82
N ASP A 204 1.79 10.15 -9.98
CA ASP A 204 1.94 11.19 -11.01
C ASP A 204 0.58 11.43 -11.67
N ARG A 205 -0.10 12.49 -11.22
CA ARG A 205 -1.45 12.84 -11.69
C ARG A 205 -1.48 13.37 -13.11
N ARG A 206 -0.33 13.67 -13.72
CA ARG A 206 -0.23 14.29 -15.05
C ARG A 206 -0.17 13.28 -16.18
N ARG A 207 -0.05 11.98 -15.88
CA ARG A 207 0.09 10.91 -16.87
C ARG A 207 -0.90 9.77 -16.63
N ALA A 208 -1.60 9.41 -17.68
CA ALA A 208 -2.37 8.17 -17.79
C ALA A 208 -1.52 7.14 -18.55
N PHE A 209 -1.18 6.06 -17.86
CA PHE A 209 -0.34 4.99 -18.40
C PHE A 209 -1.20 3.86 -18.97
N LEU A 210 -1.09 3.58 -20.27
CA LEU A 210 -1.94 2.60 -20.95
C LEU A 210 -1.33 1.20 -20.87
N THR A 211 -2.20 0.19 -20.77
CA THR A 211 -1.82 -1.21 -20.74
C THR A 211 -2.87 -2.09 -21.43
N PRO A 212 -2.47 -3.14 -22.17
CA PRO A 212 -3.40 -4.15 -22.67
C PRO A 212 -4.05 -4.90 -21.53
N THR A 213 -5.38 -5.01 -21.52
CA THR A 213 -6.11 -5.69 -20.43
C THR A 213 -6.24 -7.19 -20.64
N GLN A 214 -6.01 -7.69 -21.86
CA GLN A 214 -6.09 -9.11 -22.20
C GLN A 214 -5.25 -10.01 -21.27
N ASN A 215 -4.08 -9.52 -20.85
CA ASN A 215 -3.18 -10.22 -19.93
C ASN A 215 -3.80 -10.51 -18.55
N PHE A 216 -4.83 -9.76 -18.15
CA PHE A 216 -5.51 -9.90 -16.87
C PHE A 216 -6.81 -10.71 -16.97
N GLN A 217 -7.39 -10.88 -18.17
CA GLN A 217 -8.70 -11.50 -18.37
C GLN A 217 -8.77 -12.93 -17.82
N ARG A 218 -7.70 -13.73 -18.01
CA ARG A 218 -7.63 -15.10 -17.47
C ARG A 218 -7.71 -15.12 -15.94
N ALA A 219 -6.99 -14.21 -15.27
CA ALA A 219 -6.99 -14.11 -13.82
C ALA A 219 -8.35 -13.65 -13.29
N VAL A 220 -9.01 -12.71 -13.98
CA VAL A 220 -10.36 -12.25 -13.66
C VAL A 220 -11.37 -13.40 -13.79
N ASN A 221 -11.29 -14.20 -14.86
CA ASN A 221 -12.19 -15.35 -15.05
C ASN A 221 -12.04 -16.37 -13.93
N THR A 222 -10.81 -16.75 -13.58
CA THR A 222 -10.55 -17.67 -12.46
C THR A 222 -11.11 -17.11 -11.14
N ALA A 223 -10.97 -15.81 -10.89
CA ALA A 223 -11.50 -15.18 -9.68
C ALA A 223 -13.04 -15.10 -9.65
N LEU A 224 -13.68 -14.85 -10.80
CA LEU A 224 -15.13 -14.84 -10.94
C LEU A 224 -15.74 -16.22 -10.63
N LEU A 225 -15.10 -17.26 -11.16
CA LEU A 225 -15.54 -18.66 -11.00
C LEU A 225 -15.18 -19.28 -9.66
N SER A 226 -14.28 -18.66 -8.89
CA SER A 226 -13.96 -19.13 -7.54
C SER A 226 -15.26 -19.19 -6.72
N PRO A 227 -15.53 -20.23 -5.90
CA PRO A 227 -16.77 -20.31 -5.12
C PRO A 227 -16.76 -19.33 -3.93
N VAL A 228 -17.94 -18.96 -3.44
CA VAL A 228 -18.04 -18.14 -2.22
C VAL A 228 -17.65 -19.04 -1.04
N PRO A 229 -16.66 -18.68 -0.21
CA PRO A 229 -16.30 -19.50 0.94
C PRO A 229 -17.50 -19.69 1.89
N GLN A 230 -17.64 -20.88 2.48
CA GLN A 230 -18.70 -21.16 3.45
C GLN A 230 -18.33 -20.75 4.88
N ALA A 231 -17.04 -20.67 5.16
CA ALA A 231 -16.46 -20.27 6.45
C ALA A 231 -15.41 -19.16 6.26
N PRO A 232 -15.13 -18.36 7.30
CA PRO A 232 -14.10 -17.34 7.24
C PRO A 232 -12.71 -17.95 7.11
N ARG A 233 -11.79 -17.16 6.56
CA ARG A 233 -10.34 -17.42 6.55
C ARG A 233 -9.64 -16.09 6.80
N ARG A 234 -8.68 -16.05 7.73
CA ARG A 234 -7.91 -14.84 8.00
C ARG A 234 -7.01 -14.50 6.80
N LEU A 235 -7.13 -13.28 6.31
CA LEU A 235 -6.27 -12.66 5.30
C LEU A 235 -5.54 -11.47 5.92
N LYS A 236 -4.58 -10.88 5.20
CA LYS A 236 -3.89 -9.66 5.67
C LYS A 236 -4.87 -8.51 5.88
N GLU A 237 -5.82 -8.31 4.96
CA GLU A 237 -6.85 -7.26 5.06
C GLU A 237 -7.81 -7.43 6.25
N CYS A 238 -7.77 -8.56 6.97
CA CYS A 238 -8.59 -8.74 8.17
C CYS A 238 -8.18 -7.84 9.32
N ALA A 239 -6.94 -7.29 9.32
CA ALA A 239 -6.47 -6.36 10.35
C ALA A 239 -7.40 -5.15 10.50
N ASP A 240 -7.85 -4.56 9.38
CA ASP A 240 -8.74 -3.39 9.37
C ASP A 240 -10.17 -3.71 8.92
N CYS A 241 -10.52 -5.00 8.86
CA CYS A 241 -11.81 -5.41 8.33
C CYS A 241 -12.90 -5.18 9.38
N ARG A 242 -13.93 -4.41 9.02
CA ARG A 242 -15.09 -4.15 9.90
C ARG A 242 -15.80 -5.40 10.42
N PHE A 243 -15.71 -6.51 9.69
CA PHE A 243 -16.32 -7.79 10.06
C PHE A 243 -15.42 -8.71 10.87
N TRP A 244 -14.19 -8.31 11.16
CA TRP A 244 -13.23 -9.13 11.91
C TRP A 244 -13.79 -9.58 13.26
N GLN A 245 -14.55 -8.71 13.93
CA GLN A 245 -15.25 -9.01 15.18
C GLN A 245 -16.18 -10.24 15.11
N TYR A 246 -16.74 -10.54 13.94
CA TYR A 246 -17.61 -11.71 13.73
C TYR A 246 -16.82 -12.93 13.21
N CYS A 247 -15.84 -12.72 12.33
CA CYS A 247 -15.03 -13.80 11.78
C CYS A 247 -14.06 -14.40 12.81
N ARG A 248 -13.50 -13.59 13.72
CA ARG A 248 -12.47 -14.02 14.67
C ARG A 248 -12.98 -15.09 15.63
N PRO A 249 -14.15 -14.96 16.28
CA PRO A 249 -14.67 -16.02 17.15
C PRO A 249 -14.85 -17.36 16.43
N GLU A 250 -15.38 -17.36 15.19
CA GLU A 250 -15.54 -18.58 14.39
C GLU A 250 -14.18 -19.25 14.09
N LEU A 251 -13.17 -18.46 13.72
CA LEU A 251 -11.83 -18.96 13.45
C LEU A 251 -11.15 -19.51 14.71
N VAL A 252 -11.32 -18.86 15.85
CA VAL A 252 -10.75 -19.29 17.15
C VAL A 252 -11.41 -20.59 17.61
N ALA A 253 -12.74 -20.69 17.51
CA ALA A 253 -13.48 -21.90 17.86
C ALA A 253 -13.06 -23.10 16.99
N ALA A 254 -12.75 -22.87 15.70
CA ALA A 254 -12.26 -23.89 14.79
C ALA A 254 -10.76 -24.18 14.92
N ASP A 255 -10.02 -23.46 15.78
CA ASP A 255 -8.56 -23.44 15.83
C ASP A 255 -7.92 -23.27 14.43
N ASP A 256 -8.54 -22.46 13.56
CA ASP A 256 -8.20 -22.49 12.13
C ASP A 256 -6.78 -21.97 11.89
N LEU A 257 -6.01 -22.73 11.11
CA LEU A 257 -4.61 -22.45 10.83
C LEU A 257 -4.35 -21.07 10.22
N SER A 258 -5.34 -20.44 9.58
CA SER A 258 -5.18 -19.09 9.03
C SER A 258 -4.99 -18.02 10.10
N LEU A 259 -5.38 -18.28 11.37
CA LEU A 259 -5.07 -17.40 12.49
C LEU A 259 -3.57 -17.17 12.62
N PHE A 260 -2.77 -18.23 12.51
CA PHE A 260 -1.31 -18.17 12.55
C PHE A 260 -0.70 -17.89 11.16
N LEU A 261 -1.22 -18.53 10.10
CA LEU A 261 -0.73 -18.40 8.72
C LEU A 261 -1.78 -17.77 7.79
N PRO A 262 -1.99 -16.43 7.85
CA PRO A 262 -2.93 -15.72 7.00
C PRO A 262 -2.72 -15.94 5.50
N GLY A 263 -3.82 -15.92 4.75
CA GLY A 263 -3.83 -16.12 3.30
C GLY A 263 -3.33 -17.51 2.93
N ASP A 264 -2.64 -17.63 1.80
CA ASP A 264 -2.21 -18.91 1.23
C ASP A 264 -0.96 -19.53 1.86
N ARG A 265 -0.39 -18.87 2.88
CA ARG A 265 0.74 -19.41 3.66
C ARG A 265 0.42 -20.76 4.31
N ALA A 266 -0.84 -21.00 4.66
CA ALA A 266 -1.30 -22.27 5.23
C ALA A 266 -1.48 -23.39 4.19
N GLN A 267 -1.51 -23.10 2.88
CA GLN A 267 -1.95 -24.04 1.85
C GLN A 267 -1.10 -25.32 1.81
N ARG A 268 0.23 -25.19 1.92
CA ARG A 268 1.16 -26.33 1.95
C ARG A 268 0.93 -27.29 3.13
N PHE A 269 0.41 -26.77 4.25
CA PHE A 269 0.11 -27.59 5.44
C PHE A 269 -1.28 -28.22 5.31
N ARG A 270 -2.26 -27.49 4.77
CA ARG A 270 -3.61 -28.02 4.50
C ARG A 270 -3.59 -29.15 3.48
N GLN A 271 -2.74 -29.07 2.45
CA GLN A 271 -2.53 -30.17 1.49
C GLN A 271 -2.00 -31.45 2.15
N ARG A 272 -1.43 -31.34 3.36
CA ARG A 272 -0.95 -32.46 4.17
C ARG A 272 -1.92 -32.84 5.29
N GLY A 273 -3.16 -32.34 5.26
CA GLY A 273 -4.19 -32.61 6.27
C GLY A 273 -4.07 -31.79 7.56
N ILE A 274 -3.17 -30.80 7.64
CA ILE A 274 -3.01 -29.95 8.81
C ILE A 274 -3.83 -28.67 8.62
N HIS A 275 -4.97 -28.61 9.30
CA HIS A 275 -5.94 -27.50 9.16
C HIS A 275 -6.01 -26.57 10.37
N THR A 276 -5.41 -26.96 11.49
CA THR A 276 -5.48 -26.21 12.75
C THR A 276 -4.12 -25.73 13.24
N VAL A 277 -4.10 -24.70 14.10
CA VAL A 277 -2.85 -24.23 14.70
C VAL A 277 -2.27 -25.29 15.63
N THR A 278 -3.10 -25.93 16.45
CA THR A 278 -2.69 -27.04 17.34
C THR A 278 -2.13 -28.21 16.53
N GLY A 279 -2.76 -28.55 15.41
CA GLY A 279 -2.27 -29.59 14.51
C GLY A 279 -0.87 -29.28 13.98
N LEU A 280 -0.60 -28.03 13.59
CA LEU A 280 0.73 -27.63 13.15
C LEU A 280 1.74 -27.64 14.32
N ALA A 281 1.35 -27.17 15.50
CA ALA A 281 2.18 -27.16 16.70
C ALA A 281 2.64 -28.57 17.11
N GLN A 282 1.79 -29.59 16.90
CA GLN A 282 2.07 -31.00 17.23
C GLN A 282 2.73 -31.79 16.10
N ALA A 283 2.73 -31.29 14.86
CA ALA A 283 3.20 -32.03 13.69
C ALA A 283 4.73 -32.27 13.62
N GLY A 284 5.53 -31.70 14.53
CA GLY A 284 6.98 -31.93 14.57
C GLY A 284 7.76 -31.42 13.35
N LEU A 285 7.27 -30.38 12.65
CA LEU A 285 7.81 -29.86 11.40
C LEU A 285 8.91 -28.80 11.61
N GLY A 286 9.79 -29.01 12.59
CA GLY A 286 10.87 -28.08 12.93
C GLY A 286 10.37 -26.69 13.32
N GLU A 287 10.98 -25.65 12.73
CA GLU A 287 10.68 -24.25 13.03
C GLU A 287 9.19 -23.90 12.86
N ALA A 288 8.48 -24.48 11.88
CA ALA A 288 7.06 -24.20 11.69
C ALA A 288 6.19 -24.63 12.87
N SER A 289 6.47 -25.80 13.46
CA SER A 289 5.77 -26.29 14.65
C SER A 289 6.19 -25.54 15.91
N ALA A 290 7.47 -25.16 16.03
CA ALA A 290 7.96 -24.33 17.14
C ALA A 290 7.29 -22.94 17.15
N LEU A 291 7.18 -22.29 15.98
CA LEU A 291 6.48 -21.01 15.86
C LEU A 291 4.98 -21.13 16.13
N ALA A 292 4.34 -22.23 15.70
CA ALA A 292 2.93 -22.46 16.04
C ALA A 292 2.73 -22.61 17.56
N ARG A 293 3.63 -23.33 18.27
CA ARG A 293 3.61 -23.42 19.74
C ARG A 293 3.81 -22.07 20.41
N ALA A 294 4.82 -21.31 19.98
CA ALA A 294 5.09 -19.97 20.50
C ALA A 294 3.88 -19.04 20.29
N TRP A 295 3.22 -19.11 19.13
CA TRP A 295 2.00 -18.36 18.87
C TRP A 295 0.89 -18.71 19.87
N GLN A 296 0.68 -20.00 20.18
CA GLN A 296 -0.33 -20.44 21.15
C GLN A 296 -0.02 -19.96 22.58
N GLN A 297 1.26 -19.82 22.92
CA GLN A 297 1.74 -19.36 24.22
C GLN A 297 1.83 -17.82 24.32
N GLY A 298 1.52 -17.09 23.25
CA GLY A 298 1.66 -15.64 23.21
C GLY A 298 3.11 -15.15 23.16
N ILE A 299 4.06 -16.00 22.78
CA ILE A 299 5.49 -15.66 22.67
C ILE A 299 5.72 -14.97 21.32
N SER A 300 6.22 -13.72 21.35
CA SER A 300 6.41 -12.90 20.15
C SER A 300 7.68 -13.21 19.37
N VAL A 301 8.74 -13.66 20.06
CA VAL A 301 10.04 -14.00 19.46
C VAL A 301 10.64 -15.21 20.16
N LEU A 302 11.35 -16.02 19.38
CA LEU A 302 12.18 -17.13 19.83
C LEU A 302 13.63 -16.82 19.45
N ARG A 303 14.55 -17.05 20.38
CA ARG A 303 15.99 -16.89 20.20
C ARG A 303 16.57 -18.12 19.51
N ARG A 304 17.37 -17.92 18.47
CA ARG A 304 18.18 -18.98 17.86
C ARG A 304 19.35 -19.33 18.78
N GLU A 305 19.96 -20.48 18.55
CA GLU A 305 21.08 -20.96 19.36
C GLU A 305 22.25 -19.96 19.37
N VAL A 306 22.60 -19.46 18.18
CA VAL A 306 23.60 -18.41 17.99
C VAL A 306 22.89 -17.08 17.74
N VAL A 307 23.21 -16.09 18.58
CA VAL A 307 22.81 -14.69 18.38
C VAL A 307 23.95 -13.99 17.63
N GLN A 308 23.62 -13.34 16.53
CA GLN A 308 24.54 -12.55 15.70
C GLN A 308 24.21 -11.07 15.89
N PRO A 309 24.83 -10.39 16.87
CA PRO A 309 24.54 -8.97 17.10
C PRO A 309 25.07 -8.10 15.97
N PRO A 310 24.47 -6.92 15.76
CA PRO A 310 25.02 -5.92 14.83
C PRO A 310 26.39 -5.42 15.32
N ALA A 311 27.27 -5.07 14.39
CA ALA A 311 28.58 -4.53 14.71
C ALA A 311 28.47 -3.22 15.50
N ARG A 312 29.31 -3.04 16.53
CA ARG A 312 29.30 -1.88 17.46
C ARG A 312 30.37 -0.87 17.13
N ALA A 313 30.19 0.39 17.52
CA ALA A 313 31.19 1.45 17.33
C ALA A 313 31.29 2.38 18.55
N ASP A 314 32.32 3.22 18.57
CA ASP A 314 32.51 4.23 19.63
C ASP A 314 31.53 5.40 19.50
N ILE A 315 31.13 5.71 18.26
CA ILE A 315 30.08 6.67 17.90
C ILE A 315 29.00 5.92 17.13
N GLU A 316 27.80 5.91 17.67
CA GLU A 316 26.66 5.15 17.15
C GLU A 316 25.48 6.09 16.92
N VAL A 317 24.88 6.04 15.73
CA VAL A 317 23.72 6.88 15.38
C VAL A 317 22.60 6.01 14.81
N ASP A 318 21.47 5.91 15.49
CA ASP A 318 20.29 5.21 15.00
C ASP A 318 19.39 6.18 14.20
N ILE A 319 19.05 5.81 12.97
CA ILE A 319 18.39 6.64 11.97
C ILE A 319 17.06 6.00 11.55
N ASP A 320 16.02 6.82 11.50
CA ASP A 320 14.72 6.47 10.94
C ASP A 320 14.22 7.59 10.01
N VAL A 321 13.37 7.23 9.04
CA VAL A 321 12.89 8.16 8.00
C VAL A 321 11.38 8.07 7.82
N GLU A 322 10.73 9.23 7.80
CA GLU A 322 9.34 9.35 7.42
C GLU A 322 9.18 9.98 6.04
N ALA A 323 8.37 9.33 5.22
CA ALA A 323 8.08 9.75 3.86
C ALA A 323 6.59 9.77 3.56
N TYR A 324 6.16 10.72 2.74
CA TYR A 324 4.77 10.79 2.31
C TYR A 324 4.59 10.09 0.96
N LEU A 325 4.08 8.86 1.02
CA LEU A 325 3.92 7.99 -0.15
C LEU A 325 5.24 7.90 -0.93
N ASP A 326 5.24 8.26 -2.21
CA ASP A 326 6.42 8.32 -3.07
C ASP A 326 6.79 9.76 -3.43
N GLN A 327 6.24 10.76 -2.71
CA GLN A 327 6.45 12.19 -3.01
C GLN A 327 7.78 12.73 -2.49
N GLY A 328 8.23 12.25 -1.32
CA GLY A 328 9.46 12.71 -0.69
C GLY A 328 9.54 12.36 0.79
N THR A 329 10.70 12.62 1.38
CA THR A 329 10.95 12.48 2.82
C THR A 329 10.72 13.81 3.51
N TYR A 330 9.85 13.83 4.52
CA TYR A 330 9.61 15.06 5.27
C TYR A 330 10.38 15.07 6.60
N LEU A 331 10.84 13.93 7.11
CA LEU A 331 11.54 13.84 8.38
C LEU A 331 12.64 12.77 8.33
N TRP A 332 13.86 13.16 8.67
CA TRP A 332 14.98 12.28 9.01
C TRP A 332 15.27 12.43 10.50
N GLY A 333 15.14 11.34 11.25
CA GLY A 333 15.46 11.29 12.68
C GLY A 333 16.83 10.70 12.93
N THR A 334 17.56 11.25 13.90
CA THR A 334 18.82 10.66 14.36
C THR A 334 18.84 10.60 15.88
N TYR A 335 19.35 9.50 16.43
CA TYR A 335 19.54 9.30 17.86
C TYR A 335 20.96 8.81 18.13
N ASP A 336 21.73 9.54 18.94
CA ASP A 336 23.15 9.24 19.21
C ASP A 336 23.38 8.41 20.49
N GLY A 337 22.32 7.80 21.01
CA GLY A 337 22.32 7.11 22.30
C GLY A 337 21.97 8.01 23.49
N ARG A 338 21.84 9.33 23.29
CA ARG A 338 21.44 10.30 24.33
C ARG A 338 20.38 11.26 23.84
N ASP A 339 20.63 11.92 22.71
CA ASP A 339 19.82 13.00 22.18
C ASP A 339 19.22 12.61 20.83
N TYR A 340 17.92 12.89 20.68
CA TYR A 340 17.24 12.80 19.39
C TYR A 340 17.31 14.13 18.65
N ARG A 341 17.67 14.09 17.37
CA ARG A 341 17.74 15.26 16.48
C ARG A 341 16.90 15.02 15.21
N PRO A 342 15.82 15.80 15.01
CA PRO A 342 15.04 15.75 13.78
C PRO A 342 15.60 16.71 12.72
N PHE A 343 15.54 16.29 11.46
CA PHE A 343 15.65 17.14 10.27
C PHE A 343 14.31 17.06 9.54
N VAL A 344 13.50 18.12 9.67
CA VAL A 344 12.09 18.11 9.26
C VAL A 344 11.73 19.27 8.33
N THR A 345 10.83 19.02 7.38
CA THR A 345 10.18 20.06 6.58
C THR A 345 8.66 19.87 6.50
N TRP A 346 7.91 20.96 6.68
CA TRP A 346 6.45 21.01 6.55
C TRP A 346 5.99 21.85 5.36
N GLU A 347 6.90 22.51 4.65
CA GLU A 347 6.60 23.48 3.57
C GLU A 347 6.27 22.81 2.23
N GLY A 348 6.67 21.55 2.03
CA GLY A 348 6.35 20.77 0.83
C GLY A 348 7.47 19.83 0.39
N LEU A 349 7.09 18.81 -0.39
CA LEU A 349 7.99 17.78 -0.91
C LEU A 349 8.26 17.95 -2.40
N GLY A 350 9.48 17.64 -2.82
CA GLY A 350 9.99 17.71 -4.18
C GLY A 350 10.63 19.04 -4.57
N GLY A 351 10.64 20.03 -3.68
CA GLY A 351 11.17 21.38 -3.92
C GLY A 351 12.38 21.73 -3.05
N GLU A 352 12.68 23.03 -2.95
CA GLU A 352 13.84 23.53 -2.22
C GLU A 352 13.80 23.20 -0.71
N ALA A 353 12.62 23.14 -0.11
CA ALA A 353 12.49 22.83 1.31
C ALA A 353 12.93 21.40 1.65
N GLU A 354 12.53 20.41 0.84
CA GLU A 354 13.02 19.02 0.97
C GLU A 354 14.53 18.95 0.71
N ALA A 355 15.02 19.69 -0.29
CA ALA A 355 16.43 19.74 -0.65
C ALA A 355 17.33 20.26 0.49
N ARG A 356 16.95 21.40 1.10
CA ARG A 356 17.64 21.95 2.28
C ARG A 356 17.62 20.95 3.44
N ASN A 357 16.46 20.37 3.73
CA ASN A 357 16.31 19.40 4.81
C ASN A 357 17.24 18.19 4.64
N PHE A 358 17.27 17.60 3.45
CA PHE A 358 18.13 16.46 3.15
C PHE A 358 19.62 16.82 3.20
N ALA A 359 20.00 17.99 2.67
CA ALA A 359 21.39 18.46 2.72
C ALA A 359 21.88 18.71 4.15
N GLU A 360 21.03 19.28 5.03
CA GLU A 360 21.35 19.51 6.44
C GLU A 360 21.55 18.19 7.20
N PHE A 361 20.64 17.24 7.03
CA PHE A 361 20.76 15.89 7.57
C PHE A 361 22.07 15.22 7.13
N TRP A 362 22.33 15.22 5.82
CA TRP A 362 23.50 14.56 5.26
C TRP A 362 24.81 15.17 5.76
N ARG A 363 24.90 16.50 5.75
CA ARG A 363 26.07 17.23 6.24
C ARG A 363 26.34 16.87 7.70
N TRP A 364 25.32 16.94 8.57
CA TRP A 364 25.48 16.60 9.98
C TRP A 364 25.97 15.16 10.18
N LEU A 365 25.44 14.20 9.42
CA LEU A 365 25.83 12.80 9.53
C LEU A 365 27.30 12.60 9.11
N MET A 366 27.71 13.21 7.99
CA MET A 366 29.09 13.11 7.49
C MET A 366 30.09 13.87 8.36
N ASP A 367 29.71 15.01 8.93
CA ASP A 367 30.54 15.76 9.88
C ASP A 367 30.76 14.95 11.16
N THR A 368 29.70 14.30 11.68
CA THR A 368 29.78 13.41 12.85
C THR A 368 30.72 12.24 12.59
N ARG A 369 30.60 11.61 11.41
CA ARG A 369 31.50 10.54 10.95
C ARG A 369 32.95 11.03 10.84
N ALA A 370 33.18 12.17 10.20
CA ALA A 370 34.52 12.74 10.03
C ALA A 370 35.17 13.07 11.38
N GLN A 371 34.41 13.63 12.32
CA GLN A 371 34.89 13.94 13.67
C GLN A 371 35.25 12.68 14.47
N ALA A 372 34.47 11.61 14.33
CA ALA A 372 34.80 10.31 14.93
C ALA A 372 36.16 9.82 14.44
N HIS A 373 36.36 9.77 13.12
CA HIS A 373 37.63 9.35 12.52
C HIS A 373 38.80 10.25 12.88
N ALA A 374 38.60 11.57 12.89
CA ALA A 374 39.64 12.53 13.27
C ALA A 374 40.12 12.35 14.72
N THR A 375 39.27 11.79 15.59
CA THR A 375 39.59 11.46 16.98
C THR A 375 40.00 10.00 17.19
N GLY A 376 40.21 9.23 16.11
CA GLY A 376 40.59 7.82 16.15
C GLY A 376 39.48 6.88 16.65
N ARG A 377 38.24 7.37 16.68
CA ARG A 377 37.05 6.62 17.11
C ARG A 377 36.36 5.99 15.91
N SER A 378 35.82 4.79 16.11
CA SER A 378 34.97 4.12 15.11
C SER A 378 33.58 4.76 15.04
N PHE A 379 32.98 4.76 13.84
CA PHE A 379 31.65 5.32 13.58
C PHE A 379 30.74 4.26 12.94
N ARG A 380 29.49 4.17 13.40
CA ARG A 380 28.42 3.42 12.73
C ARG A 380 27.10 4.15 12.81
N ALA A 381 26.38 4.18 11.69
CA ALA A 381 24.99 4.55 11.62
C ALA A 381 24.13 3.32 11.37
N TYR A 382 22.99 3.26 12.04
CA TYR A 382 22.09 2.12 12.06
C TYR A 382 20.73 2.54 11.51
N CYS A 383 20.07 1.64 10.81
CA CYS A 383 18.63 1.70 10.59
C CYS A 383 18.02 0.36 10.96
N TYR A 384 16.72 0.33 11.24
CA TYR A 384 16.10 -0.93 11.55
C TYR A 384 16.13 -1.88 10.35
N ALA A 385 15.64 -1.47 9.18
CA ALA A 385 15.56 -2.34 8.00
C ALA A 385 15.83 -1.56 6.71
N SER A 386 17.07 -1.60 6.23
CA SER A 386 17.66 -0.62 5.30
C SER A 386 17.00 -0.44 3.93
N HIS A 387 16.04 -1.27 3.54
CA HIS A 387 15.44 -1.20 2.21
C HIS A 387 14.75 0.14 1.93
N GLY A 388 14.01 0.68 2.92
CA GLY A 388 13.27 1.94 2.78
C GLY A 388 14.19 3.15 2.84
N GLU A 389 15.09 3.17 3.81
CA GLU A 389 16.07 4.21 4.07
C GLU A 389 17.04 4.31 2.89
N ASN A 390 17.56 3.19 2.39
CA ASN A 390 18.41 3.15 1.20
C ASN A 390 17.67 3.63 -0.06
N HIS A 391 16.35 3.40 -0.15
CA HIS A 391 15.56 3.94 -1.25
C HIS A 391 15.53 5.46 -1.17
N TRP A 392 15.21 6.01 0.00
CA TRP A 392 15.04 7.45 0.19
C TRP A 392 16.35 8.23 0.16
N LEU A 393 17.44 7.68 0.69
CA LEU A 393 18.78 8.29 0.61
C LEU A 393 19.18 8.49 -0.86
N ARG A 394 19.08 7.43 -1.68
CA ARG A 394 19.39 7.52 -3.12
C ARG A 394 18.40 8.39 -3.89
N ALA A 395 17.11 8.23 -3.62
CA ALA A 395 16.07 8.98 -4.31
C ALA A 395 16.18 10.49 -4.06
N SER A 396 16.54 10.87 -2.83
CA SER A 396 16.75 12.27 -2.44
C SER A 396 17.99 12.85 -3.13
N ALA A 397 19.14 12.17 -3.06
CA ALA A 397 20.39 12.60 -3.72
C ALA A 397 20.25 12.78 -5.24
N ARG A 398 19.51 11.88 -5.89
CA ARG A 398 19.30 11.94 -7.34
C ARG A 398 18.36 13.08 -7.77
N ARG A 399 17.42 13.45 -6.92
CA ARG A 399 16.27 14.28 -7.31
C ARG A 399 16.34 15.71 -6.76
N LEU A 400 17.04 15.91 -5.65
CA LEU A 400 17.13 17.18 -4.94
C LEU A 400 18.49 17.84 -5.18
N PRO A 401 18.54 19.15 -5.46
CA PRO A 401 19.80 19.87 -5.60
C PRO A 401 20.44 20.18 -4.24
N GLY A 402 21.74 20.48 -4.22
CA GLY A 402 22.43 21.03 -3.03
C GLY A 402 22.78 20.03 -1.92
N GLY A 403 22.38 18.76 -2.06
CA GLY A 403 22.78 17.66 -1.21
C GLY A 403 23.95 16.84 -1.79
N PRO A 404 24.22 15.63 -1.25
CA PRO A 404 25.21 14.72 -1.81
C PRO A 404 24.80 14.21 -3.20
N THR A 405 25.79 13.74 -3.94
CA THR A 405 25.60 12.94 -5.14
C THR A 405 25.06 11.54 -4.82
N GLU A 406 24.41 10.90 -5.80
CA GLU A 406 23.93 9.51 -5.64
C GLU A 406 25.11 8.54 -5.42
N GLU A 407 26.28 8.85 -5.97
CA GLU A 407 27.52 8.09 -5.81
C GLU A 407 28.06 8.16 -4.36
N GLU A 408 28.09 9.34 -3.75
CA GLU A 408 28.51 9.54 -2.36
C GLU A 408 27.59 8.79 -1.39
N VAL A 409 26.26 8.93 -1.58
CA VAL A 409 25.27 8.17 -0.82
C VAL A 409 25.49 6.67 -1.01
N SER A 410 25.66 6.23 -2.26
CA SER A 410 25.85 4.82 -2.58
C SER A 410 27.16 4.27 -2.00
N ALA A 411 28.21 5.07 -1.89
CA ALA A 411 29.46 4.67 -1.23
C ALA A 411 29.26 4.47 0.28
N PHE A 412 28.58 5.41 0.95
CA PHE A 412 28.31 5.32 2.38
C PHE A 412 27.45 4.11 2.75
N ILE A 413 26.31 3.90 2.09
CA ILE A 413 25.40 2.78 2.42
C ILE A 413 25.95 1.39 2.05
N ARG A 414 27.04 1.32 1.27
CA ARG A 414 27.78 0.08 0.98
C ARG A 414 28.95 -0.16 1.92
N SER A 415 29.30 0.82 2.76
CA SER A 415 30.36 0.68 3.74
C SER A 415 29.91 -0.15 4.94
N GLU A 416 30.85 -0.64 5.73
CA GLU A 416 30.58 -1.34 6.99
C GLU A 416 30.05 -0.42 8.10
N GLU A 417 30.00 0.89 7.84
CA GLU A 417 29.53 1.90 8.78
C GLU A 417 28.04 2.16 8.68
N TRP A 418 27.38 1.65 7.63
CA TRP A 418 25.93 1.64 7.51
C TRP A 418 25.40 0.24 7.83
N VAL A 419 24.74 0.09 8.97
CA VAL A 419 24.36 -1.21 9.52
C VAL A 419 22.85 -1.41 9.50
N ASP A 420 22.42 -2.49 8.85
CA ASP A 420 21.04 -2.98 8.88
C ASP A 420 20.84 -3.86 10.12
N VAL A 421 20.11 -3.36 11.13
CA VAL A 421 19.86 -4.11 12.37
C VAL A 421 18.96 -5.32 12.13
N PHE A 422 18.08 -5.27 11.13
CA PHE A 422 17.14 -6.34 10.81
C PHE A 422 17.83 -7.57 10.23
N ASP A 423 19.00 -7.44 9.61
CA ASP A 423 19.83 -8.58 9.23
C ASP A 423 20.28 -9.38 10.47
N SER A 424 20.76 -8.71 11.51
CA SER A 424 21.09 -9.33 12.81
C SER A 424 19.86 -9.92 13.50
N VAL A 425 18.71 -9.24 13.44
CA VAL A 425 17.43 -9.74 13.99
C VAL A 425 17.03 -11.06 13.31
N LYS A 426 17.04 -11.14 11.98
CA LYS A 426 16.70 -12.36 11.22
C LYS A 426 17.68 -13.51 11.51
N ALA A 427 18.96 -13.19 11.63
CA ALA A 427 20.00 -14.17 11.93
C ALA A 427 19.91 -14.70 13.36
N SER A 428 19.36 -13.93 14.30
CA SER A 428 19.32 -14.25 15.72
C SER A 428 17.97 -14.76 16.23
N LEU A 429 16.87 -14.43 15.56
CA LEU A 429 15.51 -14.66 16.07
C LEU A 429 14.61 -15.37 15.05
N ALA A 430 13.50 -15.90 15.56
CA ALA A 430 12.36 -16.38 14.78
C ALA A 430 11.06 -15.91 15.47
N GLY A 431 10.09 -15.39 14.71
CA GLY A 431 8.89 -14.77 15.29
C GLY A 431 7.61 -15.29 14.63
N PRO A 432 6.60 -15.77 15.38
CA PRO A 432 5.37 -16.27 14.80
C PRO A 432 4.54 -15.19 14.08
N MET A 433 4.74 -13.92 14.45
CA MET A 433 4.05 -12.77 13.86
C MET A 433 4.96 -11.93 12.95
N GLY A 434 6.12 -12.45 12.57
CA GLY A 434 7.19 -11.70 11.92
C GLY A 434 8.16 -11.11 12.93
N LEU A 435 9.11 -10.33 12.43
CA LEU A 435 10.22 -9.78 13.20
C LEU A 435 10.34 -8.27 12.97
N GLY A 436 9.22 -7.55 12.77
CA GLY A 436 9.26 -6.09 12.61
C GLY A 436 9.62 -5.38 13.92
N LEU A 437 10.02 -4.10 13.84
CA LEU A 437 10.50 -3.33 15.00
C LEU A 437 9.51 -3.36 16.17
N LYS A 438 8.21 -3.13 15.89
CA LYS A 438 7.13 -3.18 16.89
C LYS A 438 6.89 -4.55 17.53
N VAL A 439 7.42 -5.63 16.94
CA VAL A 439 7.37 -6.98 17.53
C VAL A 439 8.59 -7.21 18.42
N VAL A 440 9.76 -6.73 18.00
CA VAL A 440 11.04 -7.05 18.64
C VAL A 440 11.40 -6.07 19.76
N ALA A 441 11.19 -4.76 19.57
CA ALA A 441 11.59 -3.76 20.55
C ALA A 441 10.92 -3.90 21.93
N PRO A 442 9.66 -4.35 22.06
CA PRO A 442 9.08 -4.65 23.39
C PRO A 442 9.82 -5.75 24.13
N GLN A 443 10.39 -6.72 23.40
CA GLN A 443 11.21 -7.80 23.98
C GLN A 443 12.58 -7.27 24.43
N ALA A 444 13.05 -6.18 23.82
CA ALA A 444 14.22 -5.42 24.23
C ALA A 444 13.92 -4.39 25.34
N GLY A 445 12.70 -4.39 25.91
CA GLY A 445 12.30 -3.50 26.99
C GLY A 445 11.85 -2.09 26.55
N PHE A 446 11.66 -1.86 25.25
CA PHE A 446 11.17 -0.58 24.74
C PHE A 446 9.64 -0.53 24.68
N GLN A 447 9.05 0.62 25.04
CA GLN A 447 7.62 0.87 24.92
C GLN A 447 7.41 2.20 24.18
N TRP A 448 6.58 2.18 23.14
CA TRP A 448 6.18 3.39 22.44
C TRP A 448 5.35 4.29 23.35
N ARG A 449 5.50 5.60 23.19
CA ARG A 449 4.72 6.59 23.95
C ARG A 449 3.26 6.63 23.52
N ASP A 450 2.99 6.34 22.25
CA ASP A 450 1.65 6.29 21.67
C ASP A 450 1.27 4.85 21.28
N GLU A 451 0.29 4.29 21.97
CA GLU A 451 -0.29 3.01 21.58
C GLU A 451 -1.13 3.18 20.31
N GLY A 452 -0.85 2.37 19.27
CA GLY A 452 -1.63 2.33 18.04
C GLY A 452 -1.04 3.12 16.88
N PHE A 453 -0.20 4.14 17.13
CA PHE A 453 0.36 5.00 16.08
C PHE A 453 1.27 4.23 15.12
N ASP A 454 0.84 4.04 13.87
CA ASP A 454 1.56 3.28 12.84
C ASP A 454 1.82 4.05 11.53
N GLY A 455 2.44 3.39 10.55
CA GLY A 455 2.78 4.03 9.28
C GLY A 455 1.57 4.45 8.43
N GLU A 456 0.38 3.85 8.60
CA GLU A 456 -0.83 4.36 7.94
C GLU A 456 -1.35 5.61 8.68
N GLU A 457 -1.24 5.64 10.01
CA GLU A 457 -1.58 6.81 10.82
C GLU A 457 -0.59 7.96 10.63
N SER A 458 0.71 7.70 10.45
CA SER A 458 1.72 8.73 10.15
C SER A 458 1.44 9.45 8.83
N VAL A 459 0.99 8.71 7.80
CA VAL A 459 0.54 9.30 6.52
C VAL A 459 -0.68 10.21 6.71
N ASN A 460 -1.62 9.87 7.59
CA ASN A 460 -2.79 10.72 7.86
C ASN A 460 -2.40 11.94 8.71
N ALA A 461 -1.59 11.75 9.75
CA ALA A 461 -1.07 12.83 10.59
C ALA A 461 -0.26 13.84 9.76
N TYR A 462 0.53 13.37 8.78
CA TYR A 462 1.25 14.26 7.87
C TYR A 462 0.30 15.21 7.13
N ARG A 463 -0.84 14.72 6.62
CA ARG A 463 -1.83 15.55 5.92
C ARG A 463 -2.44 16.63 6.82
N VAL A 464 -2.60 16.36 8.11
CA VAL A 464 -3.01 17.38 9.10
C VAL A 464 -1.86 18.34 9.40
N ALA A 465 -0.63 17.83 9.54
CA ALA A 465 0.57 18.62 9.82
C ALA A 465 0.89 19.64 8.72
N VAL A 466 0.58 19.33 7.46
CA VAL A 466 0.71 20.25 6.30
C VAL A 466 -0.61 20.93 5.91
N GLU A 467 -1.62 20.88 6.78
CA GLU A 467 -2.89 21.63 6.65
C GLU A 467 -3.71 21.28 5.40
N VAL A 468 -3.50 20.06 4.86
CA VAL A 468 -4.31 19.50 3.76
C VAL A 468 -5.64 18.96 4.29
N ASP A 469 -5.61 18.32 5.45
CA ASP A 469 -6.81 17.85 6.16
C ASP A 469 -7.04 18.70 7.41
N THR A 470 -8.30 18.90 7.80
CA THR A 470 -8.67 19.63 9.03
C THR A 470 -8.18 18.91 10.28
N GLY A 471 -7.55 19.63 11.20
CA GLY A 471 -7.12 19.12 12.50
C GLY A 471 -6.14 20.08 13.18
N ASP A 472 -5.61 19.68 14.32
CA ASP A 472 -4.54 20.42 15.00
C ASP A 472 -3.20 20.09 14.34
N SER A 473 -2.68 21.02 13.53
CA SER A 473 -1.43 20.83 12.80
C SER A 473 -0.21 20.80 13.74
N GLU A 474 -0.23 21.53 14.86
CA GLU A 474 0.87 21.53 15.83
C GLU A 474 0.95 20.22 16.61
N GLU A 475 -0.21 19.68 17.03
CA GLU A 475 -0.29 18.34 17.61
C GLU A 475 0.21 17.28 16.62
N ALA A 476 -0.28 17.30 15.38
CA ALA A 476 0.13 16.34 14.37
C ALA A 476 1.65 16.36 14.13
N ARG A 477 2.26 17.55 14.04
CA ARG A 477 3.71 17.71 13.92
C ARG A 477 4.44 17.12 15.14
N ARG A 478 3.92 17.34 16.36
CA ARG A 478 4.52 16.82 17.60
C ARG A 478 4.43 15.30 17.69
N VAL A 479 3.30 14.72 17.32
CA VAL A 479 3.10 13.25 17.27
C VAL A 479 4.06 12.62 16.27
N LEU A 480 4.21 13.20 15.07
CA LEU A 480 5.13 12.67 14.05
C LEU A 480 6.59 12.68 14.51
N LEU A 481 7.04 13.79 15.13
CA LEU A 481 8.39 13.88 15.70
C LEU A 481 8.59 12.87 16.84
N ARG A 482 7.56 12.69 17.69
CA ARG A 482 7.60 11.72 18.79
C ARG A 482 7.69 10.29 18.28
N TYR A 483 6.89 9.95 17.26
CA TYR A 483 6.86 8.64 16.64
C TYR A 483 8.21 8.26 16.02
N ASN A 484 8.77 9.13 15.19
CA ASN A 484 10.08 8.91 14.58
C ASN A 484 11.21 8.85 15.63
N ALA A 485 11.15 9.66 16.69
CA ALA A 485 12.07 9.55 17.81
C ALA A 485 11.96 8.18 18.52
N ASP A 486 10.74 7.67 18.72
CA ASP A 486 10.53 6.34 19.30
C ASP A 486 11.13 5.24 18.41
N ASP A 487 10.97 5.31 17.08
CA ASP A 487 11.53 4.31 16.16
C ASP A 487 13.07 4.32 16.14
N CYS A 488 13.71 5.49 16.25
CA CYS A 488 15.16 5.60 16.46
C CYS A 488 15.60 4.94 17.79
N VAL A 489 14.94 5.28 18.90
CA VAL A 489 15.29 4.73 20.23
C VAL A 489 15.00 3.23 20.33
N ALA A 490 13.91 2.77 19.73
CA ALA A 490 13.55 1.36 19.65
C ALA A 490 14.63 0.56 18.88
N THR A 491 15.14 1.12 17.78
CA THR A 491 16.24 0.52 17.02
C THR A 491 17.50 0.36 17.88
N ALA A 492 17.87 1.41 18.62
CA ALA A 492 18.98 1.38 19.57
C ALA A 492 18.77 0.32 20.67
N ALA A 493 17.55 0.21 21.22
CA ALA A 493 17.19 -0.77 22.23
C ALA A 493 17.35 -2.21 21.71
N VAL A 494 16.85 -2.50 20.50
CA VAL A 494 17.01 -3.83 19.87
C VAL A 494 18.48 -4.17 19.63
N ARG A 495 19.27 -3.21 19.15
CA ARG A 495 20.71 -3.36 18.92
C ARG A 495 21.45 -3.71 20.22
N ASN A 496 21.19 -2.98 21.30
CA ASN A 496 21.77 -3.27 22.61
C ASN A 496 21.33 -4.65 23.13
N TRP A 497 20.04 -4.96 23.06
CA TRP A 497 19.49 -6.24 23.50
C TRP A 497 20.08 -7.45 22.75
N LEU A 498 20.28 -7.35 21.43
CA LEU A 498 20.97 -8.39 20.66
C LEU A 498 22.44 -8.50 21.06
N SER A 499 23.12 -7.39 21.34
CA SER A 499 24.52 -7.38 21.82
C SER A 499 24.67 -8.14 23.14
N ASP A 500 23.67 -8.06 24.01
CA ASP A 500 23.63 -8.76 25.29
C ASP A 500 23.18 -10.24 25.16
N GLY A 501 23.02 -10.75 23.92
CA GLY A 501 22.62 -12.13 23.66
C GLY A 501 21.12 -12.38 23.71
N ALA A 502 20.31 -11.33 23.53
CA ALA A 502 18.83 -11.37 23.57
C ALA A 502 18.28 -11.99 24.87
N PRO A 503 18.67 -11.48 26.05
CA PRO A 503 18.24 -12.03 27.33
C PRO A 503 16.71 -12.03 27.45
N GLY A 504 16.16 -13.06 28.09
CA GLY A 504 14.72 -13.24 28.30
C GLY A 504 13.96 -13.85 27.11
N ALA A 505 14.52 -13.89 25.90
CA ALA A 505 13.86 -14.56 24.78
C ALA A 505 13.97 -16.10 24.89
N PRO A 506 12.82 -16.84 24.85
CA PRO A 506 12.82 -18.29 24.88
C PRO A 506 13.58 -18.89 23.69
N ALA A 507 14.28 -20.01 23.89
CA ALA A 507 15.03 -20.65 22.81
C ALA A 507 14.08 -21.34 21.81
N LEU A 508 14.36 -21.22 20.51
CA LEU A 508 13.60 -21.86 19.43
C LEU A 508 13.56 -23.41 19.56
N GLY A 509 14.61 -23.98 20.13
CA GLY A 509 14.75 -25.43 20.36
C GLY A 509 14.26 -25.92 21.73
N ALA A 510 13.86 -25.03 22.64
CA ALA A 510 13.28 -25.45 23.92
C ALA A 510 11.89 -26.06 23.65
N SER A 511 11.86 -27.39 23.58
CA SER A 511 10.65 -28.22 23.49
C SER A 511 10.45 -28.92 24.81
#